data_AF-A0A3D0JX33-F1
#
_entry.id   AF-A0A3D0JX33-F1
#
_cell.length_a   1.000
_cell.length_b   1.000
_cell.length_c   1.000
_cell.angle_alpha   90.00
_cell.angle_beta   90.00
_cell.angle_gamma   90.00
#
_symmetry.space_group_name_H-M   'P 1'
#
loop_
_entity.id
_entity.type
_entity.pdbx_description
1 polymer ?
#
loop_
_entity_poly.entity_id
_entity_poly.type
_entity_poly.pdbx_seq_one_letter_code
_entity_poly.pdbx_strand_id
1 'polypeptide(L)'
;MSDKNNEDLKRQASENTLGLNPVIGIRGKDLLTSARMVLAQALKQPFHSAKHVAHFGLELKNVVLGQSALKPEDGDRRFADPAWSQNPLYRRYLQTYLAWRKELHDWIEHSSLSEQDASRGHFVINLMTEAMAPTNTLSNPAAVKRFFETGGKSLLDGLSNLAKDVVNNGGMPSQVNMDAFEVGKNLGTSEGAVVYRNDVLELIQYSPITEQVHARPLLVAPPQINKFYVFDLSPEKSLARFCLRSQQQTFIISWRNPTKAQREWGLSTYIDALKEAVDAVLAITGSKDLNMLGACSGGITCTALVGHYA
;
A
#
# COMPACT_ATOMS: atom_id res chain seq x y z
N MET A 1 -0.21 31.74 -28.77
CA MET A 1 0.65 31.69 -27.56
C MET A 1 0.12 30.72 -26.47
N SER A 2 -1.00 29.99 -26.67
CA SER A 2 -1.57 29.09 -25.63
C SER A 2 -1.14 27.62 -25.71
N ASP A 3 -0.55 27.13 -26.81
CA ASP A 3 -0.25 25.69 -26.95
C ASP A 3 1.01 25.22 -26.22
N LYS A 4 2.04 26.08 -26.09
CA LYS A 4 3.28 25.71 -25.39
C LYS A 4 3.06 25.43 -23.90
N ASN A 5 2.23 26.24 -23.23
CA ASN A 5 1.91 26.04 -21.82
C ASN A 5 1.14 24.75 -21.58
N ASN A 6 0.33 24.30 -22.55
CA ASN A 6 -0.50 23.10 -22.38
C ASN A 6 0.32 21.81 -22.61
N GLU A 7 1.25 21.83 -23.56
CA GLU A 7 2.24 20.76 -23.74
C GLU A 7 3.20 20.66 -22.55
N ASP A 8 3.69 21.79 -22.02
CA ASP A 8 4.53 21.79 -20.82
C ASP A 8 3.76 21.36 -19.56
N LEU A 9 2.50 21.76 -19.39
CA LEU A 9 1.64 21.25 -18.31
C LEU A 9 1.37 19.76 -18.43
N LYS A 10 1.11 19.25 -19.65
CA LYS A 10 0.97 17.80 -19.89
C LYS A 10 2.27 17.06 -19.65
N ARG A 11 3.42 17.63 -20.03
CA ARG A 11 4.74 17.03 -19.83
C ARG A 11 5.13 17.04 -18.35
N GLN A 12 4.95 18.16 -17.65
CA GLN A 12 5.14 18.26 -16.20
C GLN A 12 4.17 17.37 -15.44
N ALA A 13 2.89 17.30 -15.85
CA ALA A 13 1.93 16.38 -15.25
C ALA A 13 2.34 14.92 -15.49
N SER A 14 2.81 14.57 -16.69
CA SER A 14 3.35 13.25 -16.99
C SER A 14 4.59 12.94 -16.15
N GLU A 15 5.57 13.85 -16.11
CA GLU A 15 6.83 13.69 -15.35
C GLU A 15 6.62 13.65 -13.83
N ASN A 16 5.64 14.40 -13.30
CA ASN A 16 5.32 14.43 -11.87
C ASN A 16 4.35 13.31 -11.45
N THR A 17 3.41 12.90 -12.32
CA THR A 17 2.52 11.75 -12.07
C THR A 17 3.29 10.43 -12.20
N LEU A 18 4.32 10.39 -13.04
CA LEU A 18 5.25 9.27 -13.22
C LEU A 18 6.52 9.38 -12.36
N GLY A 19 6.57 10.33 -11.41
CA GLY A 19 7.53 10.27 -10.31
C GLY A 19 7.40 8.93 -9.58
N LEU A 20 8.44 8.52 -8.82
CA LEU A 20 8.43 7.27 -8.05
C LEU A 20 7.22 7.27 -7.09
N ASN A 21 6.10 6.71 -7.55
CA ASN A 21 4.84 6.68 -6.84
C ASN A 21 4.60 5.25 -6.36
N PRO A 22 4.67 4.99 -5.04
CA PRO A 22 4.47 3.64 -4.50
C PRO A 22 3.06 3.09 -4.78
N VAL A 23 2.10 3.92 -5.18
CA VAL A 23 0.71 3.55 -5.46
C VAL A 23 0.52 2.95 -6.87
N ILE A 24 1.30 3.40 -7.87
CA ILE A 24 1.16 2.94 -9.27
C ILE A 24 2.18 1.82 -9.59
N GLY A 25 3.09 1.54 -8.66
CA GLY A 25 4.13 0.52 -8.79
C GLY A 25 5.41 1.08 -9.40
N ILE A 26 6.55 0.61 -8.89
CA ILE A 26 7.88 1.04 -9.30
C ILE A 26 8.28 0.27 -10.56
N ARG A 27 8.59 0.95 -11.65
CA ARG A 27 9.20 0.28 -12.81
C ARG A 27 10.65 -0.04 -12.47
N GLY A 28 11.08 -1.29 -12.64
CA GLY A 28 12.47 -1.71 -12.33
C GLY A 28 13.54 -0.90 -13.07
N LYS A 29 13.21 -0.34 -14.25
CA LYS A 29 14.09 0.57 -15.01
C LYS A 29 14.35 1.88 -14.27
N ASP A 30 13.36 2.44 -13.58
CA ASP A 30 13.47 3.71 -12.88
C ASP A 30 14.32 3.55 -11.61
N LEU A 31 14.17 2.40 -10.94
CA LEU A 31 14.99 2.03 -9.78
C LEU A 31 16.46 1.83 -10.17
N LEU A 32 16.72 1.08 -11.26
CA LEU A 32 18.07 0.83 -11.77
C LEU A 32 18.76 2.14 -12.22
N THR A 33 18.00 3.03 -12.87
CA THR A 33 18.52 4.33 -13.31
C THR A 33 18.91 5.19 -12.11
N SER A 34 18.04 5.24 -11.09
CA SER A 34 18.30 5.98 -9.85
C SER A 34 19.49 5.41 -9.07
N ALA A 35 19.63 4.08 -9.00
CA ALA A 35 20.77 3.42 -8.36
C ALA A 35 22.09 3.70 -9.09
N ARG A 36 22.10 3.64 -10.42
CA ARG A 36 23.28 3.99 -11.24
C ARG A 36 23.69 5.45 -11.06
N MET A 37 22.71 6.34 -10.96
CA MET A 37 22.96 7.76 -10.72
C MET A 37 23.64 7.99 -9.37
N VAL A 38 23.13 7.39 -8.29
CA VAL A 38 23.75 7.45 -6.95
C VAL A 38 25.19 6.94 -6.99
N LEU A 39 25.43 5.78 -7.62
CA LEU A 39 26.78 5.22 -7.76
C LEU A 39 27.72 6.11 -8.58
N ALA A 40 27.25 6.65 -9.70
CA ALA A 40 28.04 7.55 -10.54
C ALA A 40 28.41 8.83 -9.78
N GLN A 41 27.50 9.35 -8.95
CA GLN A 41 27.75 10.55 -8.16
C GLN A 41 28.77 10.31 -7.04
N ALA A 42 28.73 9.14 -6.40
CA ALA A 42 29.75 8.73 -5.42
C ALA A 42 31.17 8.70 -6.03
N LEU A 43 31.30 8.23 -7.27
CA LEU A 43 32.58 8.24 -8.00
C LEU A 43 33.03 9.65 -8.42
N LYS A 44 32.10 10.54 -8.78
CA LYS A 44 32.40 11.92 -9.18
C LYS A 44 32.80 12.83 -8.03
N GLN A 45 32.43 12.48 -6.79
CA GLN A 45 32.69 13.29 -5.60
C GLN A 45 33.48 12.51 -4.54
N PRO A 46 34.75 12.14 -4.81
CA PRO A 46 35.54 11.30 -3.91
C PRO A 46 35.80 11.95 -2.55
N PHE A 47 36.07 13.27 -2.51
CA PHE A 47 36.29 14.00 -1.27
C PHE A 47 35.02 14.10 -0.40
N HIS A 48 33.85 14.28 -1.04
CA HIS A 48 32.55 14.30 -0.38
C HIS A 48 32.28 12.95 0.28
N SER A 49 32.44 11.86 -0.49
CA SER A 49 32.28 10.50 0.00
C SER A 49 33.28 10.17 1.13
N ALA A 50 34.54 10.58 1.00
CA ALA A 50 35.56 10.38 2.04
C ALA A 50 35.21 11.09 3.35
N LYS A 51 34.62 12.30 3.29
CA LYS A 51 34.15 13.04 4.47
C LYS A 51 33.05 12.27 5.22
N HIS A 52 32.04 11.77 4.50
CA HIS A 52 30.96 10.98 5.10
C HIS A 52 31.45 9.64 5.65
N VAL A 53 32.42 8.98 4.99
CA VAL A 53 33.07 7.79 5.55
C VAL A 53 33.82 8.11 6.84
N ALA A 54 34.50 9.26 6.92
CA ALA A 54 35.18 9.69 8.14
C ALA A 54 34.18 10.00 9.27
N HIS A 55 33.08 10.70 8.99
CA HIS A 55 32.02 10.97 9.95
C HIS A 55 31.37 9.66 10.46
N PHE A 56 31.06 8.74 9.55
CA PHE A 56 30.59 7.41 9.90
C PHE A 56 31.58 6.68 10.81
N GLY A 57 32.88 6.72 10.50
CA GLY A 57 33.93 6.11 11.32
C GLY A 57 34.03 6.71 12.73
N LEU A 58 33.88 8.02 12.86
CA LEU A 58 33.81 8.70 14.17
C LEU A 58 32.56 8.26 14.95
N GLU A 59 31.41 8.13 14.29
CA GLU A 59 30.20 7.69 14.97
C GLU A 59 30.28 6.21 15.35
N LEU A 60 30.86 5.34 14.51
CA LEU A 60 31.14 3.95 14.88
C LEU A 60 32.03 3.85 16.13
N LYS A 61 33.04 4.71 16.25
CA LYS A 61 33.84 4.81 17.48
C LYS A 61 32.94 5.16 18.68
N ASN A 62 32.06 6.15 18.55
CA ASN A 62 31.12 6.52 19.61
C ASN A 62 30.18 5.36 19.98
N VAL A 63 29.69 4.61 19.00
CA VAL A 63 28.85 3.42 19.20
C VAL A 63 29.60 2.33 19.98
N VAL A 64 30.83 2.00 19.56
CA VAL A 64 31.67 0.99 20.25
C VAL A 64 31.95 1.42 21.70
N LEU A 65 32.28 2.69 21.91
CA LEU A 65 32.51 3.27 23.24
C LEU A 65 31.23 3.44 24.08
N GLY A 66 30.04 3.22 23.52
CA GLY A 66 28.76 3.40 24.21
C GLY A 66 28.39 4.87 24.46
N GLN A 67 28.99 5.79 23.71
CA GLN A 67 28.80 7.25 23.80
C GLN A 67 27.84 7.79 22.74
N SER A 68 27.46 6.98 21.74
CA SER A 68 26.48 7.35 20.72
C SER A 68 25.13 7.69 21.36
N ALA A 69 24.59 8.85 20.98
CA ALA A 69 23.25 9.29 21.37
C ALA A 69 22.16 8.88 20.36
N LEU A 70 22.53 8.21 19.27
CA LEU A 70 21.57 7.78 18.24
C LEU A 70 20.50 6.85 18.82
N LYS A 71 19.26 7.14 18.45
CA LYS A 71 18.06 6.38 18.81
C LYS A 71 17.15 6.29 17.58
N PRO A 72 16.30 5.26 17.50
CA PRO A 72 15.25 5.21 16.48
C PRO A 72 14.34 6.44 16.54
N GLU A 73 13.68 6.72 15.44
CA GLU A 73 12.60 7.73 15.39
C GLU A 73 11.48 7.36 16.38
N ASP A 74 10.85 8.38 16.97
CA ASP A 74 9.77 8.19 17.93
C ASP A 74 8.61 7.43 17.27
N GLY A 75 8.22 6.32 17.87
CA GLY A 75 7.13 5.47 17.36
C GLY A 75 7.56 4.40 16.34
N ASP A 76 8.84 4.24 16.02
CA ASP A 76 9.31 3.16 15.15
C ASP A 76 9.12 1.78 15.81
N ARG A 77 8.03 1.10 15.41
CA ARG A 77 7.63 -0.21 15.96
C ARG A 77 8.62 -1.33 15.65
N ARG A 78 9.48 -1.17 14.65
CA ARG A 78 10.48 -2.21 14.30
C ARG A 78 11.45 -2.44 15.47
N PHE A 79 11.77 -1.38 16.21
CA PHE A 79 12.70 -1.41 17.34
C PHE A 79 12.00 -1.43 18.71
N ALA A 80 10.73 -1.86 18.75
CA ALA A 80 9.94 -1.89 19.99
C ALA A 80 10.37 -2.98 21.00
N ASP A 81 11.09 -4.02 20.57
CA ASP A 81 11.57 -5.06 21.49
C ASP A 81 12.56 -4.45 22.51
N PRO A 82 12.36 -4.67 23.83
CA PRO A 82 13.25 -4.13 24.87
C PRO A 82 14.72 -4.51 24.71
N ALA A 83 15.05 -5.61 24.01
CA ALA A 83 16.43 -6.01 23.76
C ALA A 83 17.22 -4.92 23.01
N TRP A 84 16.58 -4.18 22.10
CA TRP A 84 17.22 -3.08 21.37
C TRP A 84 17.73 -1.97 22.28
N SER A 85 17.00 -1.68 23.36
CA SER A 85 17.32 -0.59 24.28
C SER A 85 18.02 -1.07 25.53
N GLN A 86 17.89 -2.32 25.97
CA GLN A 86 18.44 -2.83 27.23
C GLN A 86 19.73 -3.64 27.06
N ASN A 87 19.88 -4.39 25.96
CA ASN A 87 21.06 -5.21 25.73
C ASN A 87 22.18 -4.39 25.03
N PRO A 88 23.39 -4.27 25.60
CA PRO A 88 24.46 -3.46 25.03
C PRO A 88 24.88 -3.86 23.61
N LEU A 89 24.83 -5.14 23.25
CA LEU A 89 25.19 -5.62 21.91
C LEU A 89 24.14 -5.22 20.89
N TYR A 90 22.86 -5.42 21.21
CA TYR A 90 21.75 -5.00 20.36
C TYR A 90 21.68 -3.49 20.20
N ARG A 91 21.94 -2.74 21.28
CA ARG A 91 22.00 -1.28 21.25
C ARG A 91 23.09 -0.80 20.29
N ARG A 92 24.30 -1.40 20.36
CA ARG A 92 25.40 -1.07 19.44
C ARG A 92 25.09 -1.44 18.00
N TYR A 93 24.47 -2.58 17.77
CA TYR A 93 24.08 -3.01 16.43
C TYR A 93 23.06 -2.05 15.81
N LEU A 94 22.03 -1.68 16.58
CA LEU A 94 21.03 -0.68 16.18
C LEU A 94 21.68 0.68 15.89
N GLN A 95 22.51 1.19 16.79
CA GLN A 95 23.16 2.49 16.59
C GLN A 95 24.11 2.50 15.40
N THR A 96 24.80 1.38 15.12
CA THR A 96 25.60 1.21 13.90
C THR A 96 24.74 1.34 12.65
N TYR A 97 23.58 0.69 12.64
CA TYR A 97 22.61 0.80 11.55
C TYR A 97 22.08 2.23 11.39
N LEU A 98 21.73 2.90 12.50
CA LEU A 98 21.24 4.28 12.46
C LEU A 98 22.31 5.26 11.98
N ALA A 99 23.55 5.10 12.42
CA ALA A 99 24.68 5.91 11.95
C ALA A 99 24.89 5.73 10.45
N TRP A 100 24.84 4.49 9.96
CA TRP A 100 24.97 4.19 8.54
C TRP A 100 23.82 4.79 7.71
N ARG A 101 22.58 4.62 8.16
CA ARG A 101 21.39 5.20 7.50
C ARG A 101 21.48 6.72 7.45
N LYS A 102 21.86 7.37 8.56
CA LYS A 102 22.02 8.83 8.65
C LYS A 102 23.07 9.32 7.66
N GLU A 103 24.27 8.73 7.66
CA GLU A 103 25.35 9.18 6.78
C GLU A 103 25.03 8.99 5.29
N LEU A 104 24.29 7.95 4.92
CA LEU A 104 23.80 7.79 3.56
C LEU A 104 22.79 8.87 3.15
N HIS A 105 21.93 9.30 4.07
CA HIS A 105 21.00 10.41 3.83
C HIS A 105 21.73 11.73 3.71
N ASP A 106 22.58 12.05 4.69
CA ASP A 106 23.38 13.28 4.70
C ASP A 106 24.27 13.36 3.46
N TRP A 107 24.81 12.23 2.97
CA TRP A 107 25.59 12.17 1.74
C TRP A 107 24.80 12.63 0.50
N ILE A 108 23.51 12.26 0.39
CA ILE A 108 22.65 12.72 -0.71
C ILE A 108 22.37 14.23 -0.58
N GLU A 109 21.97 14.68 0.61
CA GLU A 109 21.58 16.08 0.85
C GLU A 109 22.70 17.07 0.51
N HIS A 110 23.94 16.67 0.79
CA HIS A 110 25.13 17.49 0.54
C HIS A 110 25.80 17.18 -0.81
N SER A 111 25.21 16.31 -1.63
CA SER A 111 25.68 16.05 -3.01
C SER A 111 25.23 17.15 -3.97
N SER A 112 25.95 17.34 -5.07
CA SER A 112 25.59 18.33 -6.11
C SER A 112 24.50 17.81 -7.06
N LEU A 113 23.43 17.22 -6.53
CA LEU A 113 22.32 16.67 -7.30
C LEU A 113 21.22 17.73 -7.50
N SER A 114 20.43 17.58 -8.56
CA SER A 114 19.19 18.33 -8.70
C SER A 114 18.18 17.91 -7.62
N GLU A 115 17.19 18.75 -7.29
CA GLU A 115 16.17 18.41 -6.28
C GLU A 115 15.42 17.10 -6.63
N GLN A 116 15.14 16.89 -7.92
CA GLN A 116 14.49 15.67 -8.40
C GLN A 116 15.38 14.44 -8.24
N ASP A 117 16.68 14.57 -8.52
CA ASP A 117 17.64 13.47 -8.39
C ASP A 117 17.97 13.17 -6.91
N ALA A 118 18.03 14.19 -6.06
CA ALA A 118 18.16 14.02 -4.61
C ALA A 118 16.94 13.24 -4.06
N SER A 119 15.73 13.59 -4.47
CA SER A 119 14.50 12.89 -4.08
C SER A 119 14.51 11.41 -4.52
N ARG A 120 14.96 11.13 -5.75
CA ARG A 120 15.15 9.76 -6.25
C ARG A 120 16.25 9.00 -5.49
N GLY A 121 17.33 9.69 -5.16
CA GLY A 121 18.42 9.17 -4.33
C GLY A 121 17.90 8.74 -2.96
N HIS A 122 17.16 9.63 -2.28
CA HIS A 122 16.57 9.35 -0.97
C HIS A 122 15.64 8.14 -1.03
N PHE A 123 14.83 8.03 -2.07
CA PHE A 123 13.98 6.87 -2.27
C PHE A 123 14.78 5.56 -2.35
N VAL A 124 15.83 5.51 -3.17
CA VAL A 124 16.67 4.32 -3.34
C VAL A 124 17.42 3.97 -2.06
N ILE A 125 18.02 4.97 -1.40
CA ILE A 125 18.73 4.76 -0.14
C ILE A 125 17.76 4.28 0.93
N ASN A 126 16.56 4.87 1.05
CA ASN A 126 15.53 4.40 1.97
C ASN A 126 15.18 2.94 1.70
N LEU A 127 14.88 2.56 0.46
CA LEU A 127 14.55 1.17 0.13
C LEU A 127 15.69 0.21 0.53
N MET A 128 16.94 0.58 0.26
CA MET A 128 18.12 -0.20 0.62
C MET A 128 18.31 -0.31 2.14
N THR A 129 18.28 0.81 2.86
CA THR A 129 18.49 0.83 4.31
C THR A 129 17.36 0.11 5.03
N GLU A 130 16.12 0.28 4.58
CA GLU A 130 14.96 -0.39 5.14
C GLU A 130 15.01 -1.91 4.90
N ALA A 131 15.44 -2.37 3.71
CA ALA A 131 15.64 -3.78 3.43
C ALA A 131 16.74 -4.40 4.31
N MET A 132 17.84 -3.65 4.53
CA MET A 132 18.98 -4.06 5.35
C MET A 132 18.81 -3.78 6.85
N ALA A 133 17.61 -3.38 7.29
CA ALA A 133 17.35 -3.09 8.68
C ALA A 133 17.66 -4.33 9.57
N PRO A 134 18.24 -4.14 10.76
CA PRO A 134 18.52 -5.21 11.73
C PRO A 134 17.37 -6.19 11.96
N THR A 135 16.15 -5.66 11.93
CA THR A 135 14.89 -6.37 12.17
C THR A 135 14.51 -7.34 11.06
N ASN A 136 15.10 -7.20 9.87
CA ASN A 136 14.88 -8.09 8.72
C ASN A 136 15.90 -9.23 8.66
N THR A 137 16.77 -9.35 9.67
CA THR A 137 17.80 -10.39 9.74
C THR A 137 17.46 -11.43 10.81
N LEU A 138 18.15 -12.58 10.80
CA LEU A 138 18.04 -13.60 11.84
C LEU A 138 18.48 -13.09 13.23
N SER A 139 19.17 -11.96 13.29
CA SER A 139 19.54 -11.34 14.56
C SER A 139 18.39 -10.59 15.23
N ASN A 140 17.20 -10.48 14.61
CA ASN A 140 16.05 -9.85 15.25
C ASN A 140 15.74 -10.52 16.62
N PRO A 141 15.69 -9.75 17.75
CA PRO A 141 15.43 -10.31 19.07
C PRO A 141 14.18 -11.19 19.14
N ALA A 142 13.10 -10.81 18.45
CA ALA A 142 11.87 -11.59 18.42
C ALA A 142 12.07 -12.94 17.69
N ALA A 143 12.85 -12.95 16.61
CA ALA A 143 13.19 -14.17 15.88
C ALA A 143 14.07 -15.10 16.73
N VAL A 144 15.08 -14.55 17.41
CA VAL A 144 15.98 -15.30 18.30
C VAL A 144 15.22 -15.89 19.48
N LYS A 145 14.36 -15.11 20.16
CA LYS A 145 13.50 -15.61 21.25
C LYS A 145 12.62 -16.74 20.76
N ARG A 146 11.93 -16.55 19.63
CA ARG A 146 11.04 -17.55 19.05
C ARG A 146 11.78 -18.83 18.66
N PHE A 147 13.01 -18.73 18.17
CA PHE A 147 13.87 -19.88 17.88
C PHE A 147 14.10 -20.72 19.14
N PHE A 148 14.50 -20.10 20.25
CA PHE A 148 14.71 -20.82 21.51
C PHE A 148 13.41 -21.37 22.11
N GLU A 149 12.34 -20.59 22.14
CA GLU A 149 11.02 -21.00 22.66
C GLU A 149 10.45 -22.22 21.93
N THR A 150 10.73 -22.35 20.64
CA THR A 150 10.22 -23.44 19.79
C THR A 150 11.23 -24.58 19.62
N GLY A 151 12.40 -24.53 20.28
CA GLY A 151 13.47 -25.51 20.09
C GLY A 151 13.97 -25.59 18.65
N GLY A 152 13.92 -24.48 17.90
CA GLY A 152 14.32 -24.38 16.50
C GLY A 152 13.23 -24.69 15.48
N LYS A 153 12.03 -25.12 15.90
CA LYS A 153 10.93 -25.43 14.98
C LYS A 153 10.50 -24.21 14.15
N SER A 154 10.56 -22.99 14.69
CA SER A 154 10.21 -21.77 13.95
C SER A 154 11.03 -21.54 12.69
N LEU A 155 12.30 -21.97 12.69
CA LEU A 155 13.17 -21.88 11.51
C LEU A 155 12.73 -22.86 10.42
N LEU A 156 12.38 -24.10 10.81
CA LEU A 156 11.87 -25.11 9.89
C LEU A 156 10.54 -24.68 9.28
N ASP A 157 9.63 -24.15 10.11
CA ASP A 157 8.35 -23.60 9.66
C ASP A 157 8.57 -22.42 8.69
N GLY A 158 9.52 -21.53 9.00
CA GLY A 158 9.89 -20.40 8.14
C GLY A 158 10.45 -20.83 6.78
N LEU A 159 11.32 -21.85 6.73
CA LEU A 159 11.84 -22.42 5.49
C LEU A 159 10.75 -23.11 4.68
N SER A 160 9.82 -23.80 5.34
CA SER A 160 8.64 -24.40 4.69
C SER A 160 7.74 -23.33 4.06
N ASN A 161 7.51 -22.22 4.77
CA ASN A 161 6.76 -21.08 4.24
C ASN A 161 7.48 -20.46 3.04
N LEU A 162 8.79 -20.22 3.14
CA LEU A 162 9.59 -19.70 2.02
C LEU A 162 9.50 -20.60 0.78
N ALA A 163 9.62 -21.92 0.96
CA ALA A 163 9.50 -22.86 -0.14
C ALA A 163 8.10 -22.81 -0.79
N LYS A 164 7.04 -22.78 0.03
CA LYS A 164 5.66 -22.64 -0.46
C LYS A 164 5.46 -21.31 -1.19
N ASP A 165 6.01 -20.22 -0.69
CA ASP A 165 5.88 -18.88 -1.28
C ASP A 165 6.63 -18.78 -2.61
N VAL A 166 7.81 -19.39 -2.73
CA VAL A 166 8.55 -19.49 -4.00
C VAL A 166 7.76 -20.28 -5.05
N VAL A 167 7.16 -21.40 -4.65
CA VAL A 167 6.42 -22.28 -5.58
C VAL A 167 5.05 -21.70 -5.94
N ASN A 168 4.30 -21.20 -4.97
CA ASN A 168 2.88 -20.88 -5.12
C ASN A 168 2.55 -19.37 -5.13
N ASN A 169 3.48 -18.51 -4.70
CA ASN A 169 3.23 -17.07 -4.53
C ASN A 169 4.28 -16.19 -5.22
N GLY A 170 4.99 -16.72 -6.23
CA GLY A 170 5.98 -15.96 -7.01
C GLY A 170 7.17 -15.45 -6.18
N GLY A 171 7.47 -16.10 -5.06
CA GLY A 171 8.52 -15.69 -4.12
C GLY A 171 8.10 -14.59 -3.13
N MET A 172 6.85 -14.11 -3.20
CA MET A 172 6.35 -13.14 -2.24
C MET A 172 5.87 -13.84 -0.96
N PRO A 173 6.18 -13.31 0.24
CA PRO A 173 5.67 -13.89 1.48
C PRO A 173 4.14 -13.90 1.52
N SER A 174 3.54 -15.05 1.82
CA SER A 174 2.10 -15.13 2.06
C SER A 174 1.74 -14.42 3.37
N GLN A 175 0.81 -13.46 3.31
CA GLN A 175 0.39 -12.68 4.49
C GLN A 175 -0.77 -13.32 5.24
N VAL A 176 -1.57 -14.13 4.54
CA VAL A 176 -2.77 -14.77 5.08
C VAL A 176 -2.89 -16.18 4.51
N ASN A 177 -3.49 -17.09 5.29
CA ASN A 177 -3.91 -18.38 4.78
C ASN A 177 -5.19 -18.18 3.96
N MET A 178 -5.07 -18.25 2.62
CA MET A 178 -6.22 -18.10 1.73
C MET A 178 -7.24 -19.23 1.89
N ASP A 179 -6.80 -20.43 2.26
CA ASP A 179 -7.69 -21.59 2.45
C ASP A 179 -8.59 -21.45 3.70
N ALA A 180 -8.28 -20.49 4.58
CA ALA A 180 -9.11 -20.18 5.74
C ALA A 180 -10.38 -19.38 5.37
N PHE A 181 -10.46 -18.82 4.16
CA PHE A 181 -11.52 -17.90 3.76
C PHE A 181 -12.23 -18.35 2.48
N GLU A 182 -13.55 -18.47 2.56
CA GLU A 182 -14.42 -18.80 1.45
C GLU A 182 -15.53 -17.75 1.33
N VAL A 183 -15.52 -17.03 0.19
CA VAL A 183 -16.51 -15.99 -0.12
C VAL A 183 -17.90 -16.62 -0.19
N GLY A 184 -18.85 -16.03 0.52
CA GLY A 184 -20.22 -16.53 0.67
C GLY A 184 -20.41 -17.52 1.83
N LYS A 185 -19.34 -18.04 2.46
CA LYS A 185 -19.46 -18.93 3.63
C LYS A 185 -18.99 -18.29 4.93
N ASN A 186 -17.79 -17.70 4.93
CA ASN A 186 -17.23 -17.04 6.12
C ASN A 186 -16.65 -15.64 5.81
N LEU A 187 -16.82 -15.17 4.58
CA LEU A 187 -16.46 -13.85 4.10
C LEU A 187 -17.57 -13.34 3.16
N GLY A 188 -18.03 -12.10 3.26
CA GLY A 188 -19.09 -11.60 2.37
C GLY A 188 -20.44 -12.28 2.63
N THR A 189 -20.79 -12.49 3.90
CA THR A 189 -21.94 -13.31 4.31
C THR A 189 -23.18 -12.49 4.67
N SER A 190 -23.19 -11.17 4.46
CA SER A 190 -24.41 -10.39 4.72
C SER A 190 -25.46 -10.75 3.67
N GLU A 191 -26.68 -11.06 4.12
CA GLU A 191 -27.75 -11.50 3.23
C GLU A 191 -28.10 -10.41 2.20
N GLY A 192 -28.26 -10.82 0.95
CA GLY A 192 -28.58 -9.93 -0.16
C GLY A 192 -28.78 -10.71 -1.45
N ALA A 193 -29.11 -9.98 -2.51
CA ALA A 193 -29.32 -10.55 -3.84
C ALA A 193 -28.73 -9.66 -4.93
N VAL A 194 -28.31 -10.26 -6.04
CA VAL A 194 -28.00 -9.52 -7.26
C VAL A 194 -29.31 -9.06 -7.89
N VAL A 195 -29.53 -7.75 -7.91
CA VAL A 195 -30.78 -7.13 -8.39
C VAL A 195 -30.66 -6.51 -9.78
N TYR A 196 -29.43 -6.32 -10.26
CA TYR A 196 -29.15 -5.84 -11.61
C TYR A 196 -27.77 -6.36 -12.07
N ARG A 197 -27.60 -6.55 -13.38
CA ARG A 197 -26.34 -7.02 -13.99
C ARG A 197 -26.20 -6.44 -15.39
N ASN A 198 -24.99 -5.99 -15.72
CA ASN A 198 -24.55 -5.72 -17.09
C ASN A 198 -23.20 -6.39 -17.35
N ASP A 199 -22.55 -6.03 -18.47
CA ASP A 199 -21.29 -6.64 -18.86
C ASP A 199 -20.14 -6.35 -17.89
N VAL A 200 -20.20 -5.23 -17.14
CA VAL A 200 -19.11 -4.68 -16.33
C VAL A 200 -19.33 -4.93 -14.83
N LEU A 201 -20.57 -5.01 -14.36
CA LEU A 201 -20.89 -5.13 -12.94
C LEU A 201 -22.14 -5.96 -12.65
N GLU A 202 -22.20 -6.43 -11.42
CA GLU A 202 -23.41 -6.87 -10.72
C GLU A 202 -23.72 -5.87 -9.61
N LEU A 203 -25.00 -5.53 -9.44
CA LEU A 203 -25.48 -4.70 -8.35
C LEU A 203 -26.11 -5.61 -7.29
N ILE A 204 -25.57 -5.57 -6.08
CA ILE A 204 -26.08 -6.34 -4.94
C ILE A 204 -26.92 -5.40 -4.07
N GLN A 205 -28.16 -5.77 -3.79
CA GLN A 205 -28.97 -5.16 -2.74
C GLN A 205 -28.91 -6.06 -1.50
N TYR A 206 -28.55 -5.50 -0.35
CA TYR A 206 -28.57 -6.25 0.89
C TYR A 206 -29.96 -6.24 1.54
N SER A 207 -30.33 -7.36 2.17
CA SER A 207 -31.59 -7.53 2.88
C SER A 207 -31.64 -6.60 4.10
N PRO A 208 -32.71 -5.80 4.28
CA PRO A 208 -32.90 -5.00 5.49
C PRO A 208 -32.91 -5.87 6.75
N ILE A 209 -32.29 -5.38 7.83
CA ILE A 209 -32.30 -6.03 9.17
C ILE A 209 -33.01 -5.17 10.22
N THR A 210 -33.75 -4.16 9.77
CA THR A 210 -34.56 -3.24 10.59
C THR A 210 -35.94 -3.11 9.97
N GLU A 211 -36.96 -2.79 10.77
CA GLU A 211 -38.33 -2.63 10.30
C GLU A 211 -38.51 -1.44 9.35
N GLN A 212 -37.71 -0.39 9.55
CA GLN A 212 -37.73 0.83 8.76
C GLN A 212 -36.33 1.16 8.26
N VAL A 213 -36.27 1.77 7.09
CA VAL A 213 -35.04 2.25 6.44
C VAL A 213 -35.25 3.68 5.91
N HIS A 214 -34.15 4.41 5.71
CA HIS A 214 -34.19 5.72 5.10
C HIS A 214 -34.63 5.63 3.63
N ALA A 215 -35.41 6.62 3.19
CA ALA A 215 -35.96 6.68 1.83
C ALA A 215 -34.90 6.93 0.74
N ARG A 216 -33.78 7.57 1.09
CA ARG A 216 -32.65 7.78 0.18
C ARG A 216 -31.64 6.64 0.36
N PRO A 217 -31.44 5.78 -0.65
CA PRO A 217 -30.55 4.63 -0.53
C PRO A 217 -29.08 5.03 -0.57
N LEU A 218 -28.20 4.10 -0.20
CA LEU A 218 -26.74 4.20 -0.31
C LEU A 218 -26.23 3.24 -1.38
N LEU A 219 -25.52 3.76 -2.38
CA LEU A 219 -24.77 3.00 -3.38
C LEU A 219 -23.27 3.07 -3.09
N VAL A 220 -22.64 1.93 -2.84
CA VAL A 220 -21.20 1.81 -2.63
C VAL A 220 -20.51 1.35 -3.91
N ALA A 221 -19.56 2.15 -4.39
CA ALA A 221 -18.66 1.82 -5.49
C ALA A 221 -17.26 1.44 -4.93
N PRO A 222 -16.95 0.13 -4.83
CA PRO A 222 -15.64 -0.31 -4.40
C PRO A 222 -14.57 -0.01 -5.47
N PRO A 223 -13.27 -0.11 -5.14
CA PRO A 223 -12.22 -0.09 -6.16
C PRO A 223 -12.37 -1.27 -7.12
N GLN A 224 -12.10 -1.06 -8.41
CA GLN A 224 -12.07 -2.10 -9.44
C GLN A 224 -10.89 -3.07 -9.27
N ILE A 225 -9.88 -2.69 -8.49
CA ILE A 225 -8.67 -3.49 -8.24
C ILE A 225 -8.95 -4.63 -7.23
N ASN A 226 -9.73 -4.34 -6.19
CA ASN A 226 -10.11 -5.31 -5.17
C ASN A 226 -11.57 -5.73 -5.35
N LYS A 227 -11.98 -6.81 -4.68
CA LYS A 227 -13.35 -7.31 -4.75
C LYS A 227 -14.27 -6.61 -3.74
N PHE A 228 -15.57 -6.59 -4.04
CA PHE A 228 -16.59 -5.87 -3.26
C PHE A 228 -16.63 -6.27 -1.78
N TYR A 229 -16.31 -7.54 -1.45
CA TYR A 229 -16.38 -8.06 -0.09
C TYR A 229 -15.39 -7.40 0.88
N VAL A 230 -14.51 -6.50 0.44
CA VAL A 230 -13.78 -5.61 1.37
C VAL A 230 -14.74 -4.76 2.23
N PHE A 231 -15.95 -4.51 1.73
CA PHE A 231 -17.03 -3.84 2.45
C PHE A 231 -17.92 -4.79 3.27
N ASP A 232 -17.68 -6.09 3.17
CA ASP A 232 -18.45 -7.12 3.84
C ASP A 232 -17.52 -8.30 4.17
N LEU A 233 -16.60 -8.12 5.13
CA LEU A 233 -15.64 -9.16 5.49
C LEU A 233 -16.31 -10.20 6.40
N SER A 234 -16.00 -10.18 7.71
CA SER A 234 -16.71 -10.97 8.71
C SER A 234 -17.91 -10.17 9.26
N PRO A 235 -18.87 -10.82 9.93
CA PRO A 235 -19.98 -10.15 10.61
C PRO A 235 -19.59 -8.94 11.47
N GLU A 236 -18.45 -9.00 12.15
CA GLU A 236 -17.92 -7.95 13.03
C GLU A 236 -17.16 -6.85 12.27
N LYS A 237 -16.77 -7.14 11.01
CA LYS A 237 -15.95 -6.27 10.15
C LYS A 237 -16.66 -6.02 8.80
N SER A 238 -17.97 -5.82 8.83
CA SER A 238 -18.80 -5.56 7.65
C SER A 238 -19.36 -4.15 7.67
N LEU A 239 -18.96 -3.34 6.67
CA LEU A 239 -19.56 -2.03 6.45
C LEU A 239 -21.01 -2.19 5.98
N ALA A 240 -21.29 -3.15 5.10
CA ALA A 240 -22.64 -3.46 4.66
C ALA A 240 -23.57 -3.69 5.86
N ARG A 241 -23.18 -4.56 6.79
CA ARG A 241 -23.95 -4.84 8.01
C ARG A 241 -24.07 -3.62 8.92
N PHE A 242 -23.02 -2.82 9.04
CA PHE A 242 -23.09 -1.55 9.78
C PHE A 242 -24.14 -0.60 9.19
N CYS A 243 -24.12 -0.38 7.87
CA CYS A 243 -25.08 0.47 7.18
C CYS A 243 -26.52 -0.03 7.34
N LEU A 244 -26.75 -1.34 7.22
CA LEU A 244 -28.06 -1.95 7.43
C LEU A 244 -28.57 -1.72 8.87
N ARG A 245 -27.69 -1.84 9.89
CA ARG A 245 -28.05 -1.52 11.29
C ARG A 245 -28.36 -0.04 11.50
N SER A 246 -27.72 0.82 10.73
CA SER A 246 -27.99 2.26 10.69
C SER A 246 -29.17 2.64 9.79
N GLN A 247 -30.05 1.67 9.48
CA GLN A 247 -31.28 1.88 8.69
C GLN A 247 -31.03 2.40 7.27
N GLN A 248 -29.81 2.23 6.73
CA GLN A 248 -29.48 2.61 5.35
C GLN A 248 -29.81 1.45 4.40
N GLN A 249 -30.63 1.74 3.39
CA GLN A 249 -30.88 0.78 2.32
C GLN A 249 -29.64 0.71 1.42
N THR A 250 -28.88 -0.39 1.53
CA THR A 250 -27.49 -0.45 1.06
C THR A 250 -27.36 -1.32 -0.19
N PHE A 251 -26.74 -0.76 -1.21
CA PHE A 251 -26.39 -1.40 -2.46
C PHE A 251 -24.88 -1.36 -2.64
N ILE A 252 -24.28 -2.46 -3.11
CA ILE A 252 -22.84 -2.52 -3.39
C ILE A 252 -22.62 -3.06 -4.79
N ILE A 253 -21.71 -2.43 -5.51
CA ILE A 253 -21.29 -2.88 -6.84
C ILE A 253 -20.26 -4.00 -6.71
N SER A 254 -20.51 -5.11 -7.38
CA SER A 254 -19.54 -6.18 -7.63
C SER A 254 -19.02 -6.06 -9.06
N TRP A 255 -17.82 -5.50 -9.20
CA TRP A 255 -17.17 -5.35 -10.51
C TRP A 255 -16.78 -6.70 -11.08
N ARG A 256 -16.98 -6.86 -12.39
CA ARG A 256 -16.46 -8.01 -13.13
C ARG A 256 -14.93 -8.00 -13.12
N ASN A 257 -14.34 -9.17 -12.90
CA ASN A 257 -12.91 -9.36 -13.11
C ASN A 257 -12.61 -9.44 -14.62
N PRO A 258 -11.95 -8.43 -15.22
CA PRO A 258 -11.75 -8.39 -16.66
C PRO A 258 -10.75 -9.46 -17.12
N THR A 259 -10.92 -9.93 -18.34
CA THR A 259 -9.96 -10.80 -19.04
C THR A 259 -9.33 -10.04 -20.20
N LYS A 260 -8.47 -10.69 -20.98
CA LYS A 260 -7.92 -10.12 -22.23
C LYS A 260 -9.00 -9.62 -23.20
N ALA A 261 -10.22 -10.18 -23.14
CA ALA A 261 -11.35 -9.73 -23.96
C ALA A 261 -11.81 -8.30 -23.63
N GLN A 262 -11.59 -7.83 -22.41
CA GLN A 262 -11.98 -6.52 -21.91
C GLN A 262 -10.85 -5.48 -21.98
N ARG A 263 -9.77 -5.75 -22.74
CA ARG A 263 -8.56 -4.91 -22.80
C ARG A 263 -8.79 -3.47 -23.26
N GLU A 264 -9.89 -3.21 -23.97
CA GLU A 264 -10.26 -1.88 -24.49
C GLU A 264 -11.17 -1.10 -23.52
N TRP A 265 -11.54 -1.69 -22.37
CA TRP A 265 -12.32 -0.98 -21.35
C TRP A 265 -11.49 0.15 -20.75
N GLY A 266 -12.02 1.37 -20.88
CA GLY A 266 -11.46 2.57 -20.30
C GLY A 266 -12.32 3.09 -19.15
N LEU A 267 -11.90 4.21 -18.54
CA LEU A 267 -12.65 4.86 -17.45
C LEU A 267 -14.10 5.18 -17.87
N SER A 268 -14.34 5.58 -19.12
CA SER A 268 -15.67 5.85 -19.64
C SER A 268 -16.59 4.63 -19.55
N THR A 269 -16.10 3.43 -19.88
CA THR A 269 -16.86 2.17 -19.79
C THR A 269 -17.35 1.92 -18.36
N TYR A 270 -16.51 2.18 -17.36
CA TYR A 270 -16.90 2.02 -15.95
C TYR A 270 -17.87 3.10 -15.48
N ILE A 271 -17.75 4.33 -15.99
CA ILE A 271 -18.69 5.41 -15.69
C ILE A 271 -20.06 5.10 -16.28
N ASP A 272 -20.13 4.66 -17.54
CA ASP A 272 -21.40 4.31 -18.19
C ASP A 272 -22.09 3.14 -17.47
N ALA A 273 -21.35 2.09 -17.11
CA ALA A 273 -21.90 0.99 -16.31
C ALA A 273 -22.39 1.45 -14.92
N LEU A 274 -21.69 2.41 -14.30
CA LEU A 274 -22.08 2.98 -13.00
C LEU A 274 -23.36 3.82 -13.12
N LYS A 275 -23.57 4.53 -14.24
CA LYS A 275 -24.83 5.25 -14.53
C LYS A 275 -26.01 4.28 -14.55
N GLU A 276 -25.87 3.16 -15.25
CA GLU A 276 -26.93 2.15 -15.29
C GLU A 276 -27.22 1.55 -13.91
N ALA A 277 -26.20 1.39 -13.06
CA ALA A 277 -26.41 0.96 -11.67
C ALA A 277 -27.17 2.00 -10.84
N VAL A 278 -26.88 3.30 -11.03
CA VAL A 278 -27.64 4.39 -10.40
C VAL A 278 -29.11 4.32 -10.83
N ASP A 279 -29.37 4.19 -12.13
CA ASP A 279 -30.74 4.08 -12.66
C ASP A 279 -31.48 2.87 -12.07
N ALA A 280 -30.81 1.72 -11.97
CA ALA A 280 -31.37 0.52 -11.35
C ALA A 280 -31.72 0.74 -9.87
N VAL A 281 -30.84 1.39 -9.08
CA VAL A 281 -31.13 1.73 -7.68
C VAL A 281 -32.35 2.65 -7.57
N LEU A 282 -32.40 3.72 -8.37
CA LEU A 282 -33.53 4.65 -8.32
C LEU A 282 -34.84 3.97 -8.73
N ALA A 283 -34.82 3.09 -9.74
CA ALA A 283 -35.98 2.31 -10.17
C ALA A 283 -36.47 1.32 -9.09
N ILE A 284 -35.55 0.61 -8.42
CA ILE A 284 -35.88 -0.35 -7.35
C ILE A 284 -36.47 0.36 -6.13
N THR A 285 -35.88 1.49 -5.75
CA THR A 285 -36.24 2.19 -4.51
C THR A 285 -37.38 3.20 -4.66
N GLY A 286 -37.65 3.63 -5.90
CA GLY A 286 -38.54 4.76 -6.18
C GLY A 286 -38.01 6.10 -5.67
N SER A 287 -36.76 6.15 -5.21
CA SER A 287 -36.15 7.38 -4.69
C SER A 287 -35.81 8.33 -5.84
N LYS A 288 -35.87 9.64 -5.58
CA LYS A 288 -35.51 10.68 -6.58
C LYS A 288 -34.01 10.84 -6.72
N ASP A 289 -33.27 10.51 -5.67
CA ASP A 289 -31.82 10.61 -5.59
C ASP A 289 -31.26 9.52 -4.66
N LEU A 290 -29.93 9.38 -4.63
CA LEU A 290 -29.24 8.41 -3.78
C LEU A 290 -27.99 9.02 -3.14
N ASN A 291 -27.47 8.40 -2.09
CA ASN A 291 -26.16 8.68 -1.53
C ASN A 291 -25.11 7.79 -2.22
N MET A 292 -23.95 8.34 -2.58
CA MET A 292 -22.84 7.56 -3.13
C MET A 292 -21.65 7.51 -2.18
N LEU A 293 -21.09 6.32 -2.00
CA LEU A 293 -19.82 6.10 -1.32
C LEU A 293 -18.83 5.48 -2.31
N GLY A 294 -17.85 6.25 -2.76
CA GLY A 294 -16.74 5.74 -3.58
C GLY A 294 -15.49 5.52 -2.73
N ALA A 295 -14.79 4.40 -2.93
CA ALA A 295 -13.56 4.09 -2.21
C ALA A 295 -12.38 3.79 -3.13
N CYS A 296 -11.20 4.36 -2.82
CA CYS A 296 -9.99 4.21 -3.63
C CYS A 296 -10.28 4.53 -5.12
N SER A 297 -10.01 3.63 -6.07
CA SER A 297 -10.33 3.87 -7.50
C SER A 297 -11.84 3.98 -7.79
N GLY A 298 -12.68 3.38 -6.95
CA GLY A 298 -14.13 3.59 -6.98
C GLY A 298 -14.49 5.04 -6.64
N GLY A 299 -13.71 5.71 -5.79
CA GLY A 299 -13.81 7.14 -5.51
C GLY A 299 -13.56 7.99 -6.75
N ILE A 300 -12.51 7.68 -7.51
CA ILE A 300 -12.21 8.36 -8.78
C ILE A 300 -13.38 8.21 -9.77
N THR A 301 -13.94 7.00 -9.87
CA THR A 301 -15.07 6.72 -10.76
C THR A 301 -16.34 7.47 -10.33
N CYS A 302 -16.65 7.46 -9.03
CA CYS A 302 -17.77 8.22 -8.46
C CYS A 302 -17.60 9.72 -8.70
N THR A 303 -16.41 10.29 -8.44
CA THR A 303 -16.16 11.71 -8.64
C THR A 303 -16.30 12.11 -10.10
N ALA A 304 -15.78 11.30 -11.03
CA ALA A 304 -15.95 11.55 -12.45
C ALA A 304 -17.42 11.50 -12.89
N LEU A 305 -18.20 10.55 -12.36
CA LEU A 305 -19.63 10.46 -12.61
C LEU A 305 -20.41 11.65 -12.06
N VAL A 306 -20.21 11.99 -10.78
CA VAL A 306 -20.91 13.12 -10.15
C VAL A 306 -20.53 14.44 -10.83
N GLY A 307 -19.26 14.60 -11.23
CA GLY A 307 -18.82 15.75 -12.03
C GLY A 307 -19.44 15.80 -13.44
N HIS A 308 -19.89 14.67 -13.99
CA HIS A 308 -20.65 14.64 -15.25
C HIS A 308 -22.11 15.07 -15.06
N TYR A 309 -22.67 14.93 -13.85
CA TYR A 309 -24.04 15.37 -13.52
C TYR A 309 -24.11 16.83 -13.03
N ALA A 310 -22.98 17.46 -12.69
CA ALA A 310 -22.88 18.84 -12.22
C ALA A 310 -22.77 19.83 -13.39
#